data_AF-A0A7J6H1H6-F1
#
_entry.id   AF-A0A7J6H1H6-F1
#
_cell.length_a   1.000
_cell.length_b   1.000
_cell.length_c   1.000
_cell.angle_alpha   90.00
_cell.angle_beta   90.00
_cell.angle_gamma   90.00
#
_symmetry.space_group_name_H-M   'P 1'
#
loop_
_entity.id
_entity.type
_entity.pdbx_description
1 polymer ?
#
loop_
_entity_poly.entity_id
_entity_poly.type
_entity_poly.pdbx_seq_one_letter_code
_entity_poly.pdbx_strand_id
1 'polypeptide(L)'
;MDEVGVRIMEIGSLKGKALPPPCLLPQNTAPPLRPRINFSQLSHADHTLTRIQTSGIIACLRANTAELAMEAARAALSGGITVLEIVRSTPGVFEVLKQLVNDYPTTVGTVLNIEDARKAVGAGAKFLMSPAIVKDVIDMDGFQNGEVLYIPGAMTPTEILSAHDSGAKIVKVYPVSVLGGVQYISALKKPFPHISMVASQGITIDSVGEYIANGASSVVLSDAIFDKQAMAQNNFNVIRQLAHFATLQASQVLECSRQFFGFAAEFSFLEFILLLSVASYQIPFMHIEEKLWLSADYIYLSELVLYSSQGSASSLHPPRCKLVHMAAKDLQRSVKNQKSYETELIVFLIMLY
;
A
#
# COMPACT_ATOMS: atom_id res chain seq x y z
N MET A 1 -36.08 23.79 -48.86
CA MET A 1 -36.82 22.54 -48.62
C MET A 1 -36.02 21.63 -47.71
N ASP A 2 -36.12 21.70 -46.39
CA ASP A 2 -36.55 22.71 -45.41
C ASP A 2 -36.47 22.01 -44.04
N GLU A 3 -36.13 22.80 -43.01
CA GLU A 3 -36.44 22.66 -41.56
C GLU A 3 -36.07 21.34 -40.84
N VAL A 4 -35.68 21.27 -39.57
CA VAL A 4 -36.10 21.92 -38.32
C VAL A 4 -34.90 21.71 -37.36
N GLY A 5 -34.39 22.60 -36.50
CA GLY A 5 -34.95 23.70 -35.73
C GLY A 5 -34.45 23.53 -34.29
N VAL A 6 -33.36 24.22 -33.90
CA VAL A 6 -32.93 24.28 -32.49
C VAL A 6 -33.33 25.65 -31.95
N ARG A 7 -34.30 25.64 -31.04
CA ARG A 7 -34.81 26.83 -30.35
C ARG A 7 -33.75 27.39 -29.41
N ILE A 8 -33.41 28.65 -29.63
CA ILE A 8 -32.73 29.52 -28.66
C ILE A 8 -33.80 29.96 -27.64
N MET A 9 -33.63 29.60 -26.36
CA MET A 9 -34.36 30.25 -25.27
C MET A 9 -33.53 31.44 -24.79
N GLU A 10 -34.01 32.65 -25.11
CA GLU A 10 -33.61 33.88 -24.44
C GLU A 10 -34.03 33.80 -22.97
N ILE A 11 -33.08 34.03 -22.06
CA ILE A 11 -33.38 34.24 -20.63
C ILE A 11 -33.11 35.70 -20.32
N GLY A 12 -34.14 36.33 -19.73
CA GLY A 12 -34.31 37.75 -19.57
C GLY A 12 -33.25 38.48 -18.74
N SER A 13 -33.12 39.74 -19.11
CA SER A 13 -32.59 40.88 -18.35
C SER A 13 -32.79 40.79 -16.83
N LEU A 14 -31.68 40.68 -16.09
CA LEU A 14 -31.60 41.06 -14.68
C LEU A 14 -30.72 42.31 -14.55
N LYS A 15 -31.37 43.47 -14.52
CA LYS A 15 -30.79 44.72 -14.06
C LYS A 15 -30.54 44.64 -12.54
N GLY A 16 -29.32 44.97 -12.13
CA GLY A 16 -29.02 45.68 -10.89
C GLY A 16 -28.97 44.87 -9.60
N LYS A 17 -27.80 44.29 -9.29
CA LYS A 17 -27.24 44.25 -7.93
C LYS A 17 -25.72 44.38 -8.02
N ALA A 18 -25.14 45.31 -7.25
CA ALA A 18 -23.70 45.54 -7.18
C ALA A 18 -22.98 44.29 -6.64
N LEU A 19 -21.90 43.87 -7.27
CA LEU A 19 -21.00 42.85 -6.72
C LEU A 19 -20.29 43.40 -5.47
N PRO A 20 -20.10 42.59 -4.41
CA PRO A 20 -19.24 42.97 -3.30
C PRO A 20 -17.77 43.09 -3.78
N PRO A 21 -16.95 43.95 -3.15
CA PRO A 21 -15.57 44.12 -3.57
C PRO A 21 -14.79 42.81 -3.40
N PRO A 22 -13.80 42.52 -4.27
CA PRO A 22 -13.01 41.32 -4.17
C PRO A 22 -12.25 41.30 -2.85
N CYS A 23 -12.42 40.23 -2.07
CA CYS A 23 -11.58 39.97 -0.90
C CYS A 23 -10.12 39.90 -1.36
N LEU A 24 -9.31 40.85 -0.87
CA LEU A 24 -7.86 40.81 -1.02
C LEU A 24 -7.34 39.58 -0.27
N LEU A 25 -6.98 38.54 -1.01
CA LEU A 25 -6.20 37.42 -0.49
C LEU A 25 -4.87 37.96 0.03
N PRO A 26 -4.40 37.55 1.23
CA PRO A 26 -3.05 37.87 1.66
C PRO A 26 -2.06 37.29 0.66
N GLN A 27 -1.37 38.18 -0.05
CA GLN A 27 -0.20 37.82 -0.85
C GLN A 27 0.95 37.45 0.11
N ASN A 28 1.68 36.39 -0.26
CA ASN A 28 2.83 35.81 0.45
C ASN A 28 2.53 34.93 1.67
N THR A 29 2.16 33.68 1.39
CA THR A 29 3.02 32.55 1.78
C THR A 29 2.95 31.50 0.68
N ALA A 30 4.03 31.32 -0.07
CA ALA A 30 4.16 30.16 -0.94
C ALA A 30 4.01 28.90 -0.08
N PRO A 31 3.24 27.87 -0.51
CA PRO A 31 3.20 26.60 0.20
C PRO A 31 4.63 26.06 0.33
N PRO A 32 4.99 25.41 1.46
CA PRO A 32 6.32 24.87 1.62
C PRO A 32 6.63 23.95 0.44
N LEU A 33 7.69 24.31 -0.30
CA LEU A 33 8.15 23.53 -1.43
C LEU A 33 8.42 22.10 -0.95
N ARG A 34 7.65 21.13 -1.48
CA ARG A 34 7.98 19.72 -1.31
C ARG A 34 9.43 19.53 -1.76
N PRO A 35 10.27 18.81 -1.01
CA PRO A 35 11.62 18.52 -1.48
C PRO A 35 11.51 17.82 -2.83
N ARG A 36 12.05 18.45 -3.89
CA ARG A 36 12.26 17.80 -5.18
C ARG A 36 13.23 16.65 -4.92
N ILE A 37 12.74 15.41 -4.93
CA ILE A 37 13.62 14.24 -4.90
C ILE A 37 14.44 14.30 -6.19
N ASN A 38 15.75 14.53 -6.03
CA ASN A 38 16.68 14.59 -7.14
C ASN A 38 17.01 13.15 -7.52
N PHE A 39 16.34 12.61 -8.53
CA PHE A 39 16.45 11.19 -8.93
C PHE A 39 17.89 10.77 -9.31
N SER A 40 18.79 11.72 -9.57
CA SER A 40 20.21 11.47 -9.86
C SER A 40 21.07 11.11 -8.63
N GLN A 41 20.50 11.06 -7.42
CA GLN A 41 21.22 10.77 -6.16
C GLN A 41 20.75 9.49 -5.45
N LEU A 42 19.77 8.76 -5.98
CA LEU A 42 19.28 7.53 -5.34
C LEU A 42 20.29 6.40 -5.45
N SER A 43 20.51 5.66 -4.36
CA SER A 43 21.40 4.51 -4.38
C SER A 43 20.78 3.33 -5.13
N HIS A 44 21.57 2.34 -5.52
CA HIS A 44 21.05 1.10 -6.13
C HIS A 44 20.02 0.40 -5.22
N ALA A 45 20.27 0.43 -3.90
CA ALA A 45 19.33 -0.05 -2.90
C ALA A 45 18.00 0.73 -2.91
N ASP A 46 18.00 2.05 -3.13
CA ASP A 46 16.77 2.85 -3.19
C ASP A 46 15.92 2.55 -4.42
N HIS A 47 16.56 2.34 -5.58
CA HIS A 47 15.87 1.91 -6.79
C HIS A 47 15.23 0.54 -6.60
N THR A 48 15.94 -0.37 -5.92
CA THR A 48 15.44 -1.72 -5.64
C THR A 48 14.27 -1.70 -4.66
N LEU A 49 14.37 -0.89 -3.59
CA LEU A 49 13.28 -0.67 -2.64
C LEU A 49 12.05 -0.11 -3.32
N THR A 50 12.24 0.92 -4.17
CA THR A 50 11.15 1.51 -4.95
C THR A 50 10.47 0.44 -5.80
N ARG A 51 11.25 -0.40 -6.50
CA ARG A 51 10.70 -1.46 -7.34
C ARG A 51 9.86 -2.47 -6.54
N ILE A 52 10.35 -2.88 -5.36
CA ILE A 52 9.60 -3.74 -4.43
C ILE A 52 8.27 -3.10 -4.04
N GLN A 53 8.29 -1.84 -3.63
CA GLN A 53 7.08 -1.10 -3.22
C GLN A 53 6.11 -0.90 -4.37
N THR A 54 6.60 -0.62 -5.58
CA THR A 54 5.74 -0.44 -6.76
C THR A 54 5.17 -1.74 -7.30
N SER A 55 5.87 -2.87 -7.11
CA SER A 55 5.39 -4.18 -7.55
C SER A 55 4.41 -4.80 -6.55
N GLY A 56 4.56 -4.49 -5.26
CA GLY A 56 3.78 -5.08 -4.16
C GLY A 56 4.06 -6.57 -3.91
N ILE A 57 4.86 -7.23 -4.76
CA ILE A 57 5.12 -8.67 -4.73
C ILE A 57 6.62 -8.93 -4.90
N ILE A 58 7.10 -9.89 -4.12
CA ILE A 58 8.38 -10.58 -4.34
C ILE A 58 8.05 -12.07 -4.57
N ALA A 59 8.38 -12.61 -5.74
CA ALA A 59 8.23 -14.05 -5.98
C ALA A 59 9.41 -14.78 -5.34
N CYS A 60 9.17 -15.83 -4.55
CA CYS A 60 10.19 -16.60 -3.86
C CYS A 60 10.27 -18.02 -4.44
N LEU A 61 11.31 -18.27 -5.23
CA LEU A 61 11.52 -19.51 -5.95
C LEU A 61 12.43 -20.45 -5.16
N ARG A 62 11.95 -21.68 -4.96
CA ARG A 62 12.78 -22.82 -4.56
C ARG A 62 12.63 -23.93 -5.59
N ALA A 63 13.77 -24.40 -6.10
CA ALA A 63 13.85 -25.56 -6.96
C ALA A 63 14.92 -26.55 -6.48
N ASN A 64 14.83 -27.79 -6.94
CA ASN A 64 15.77 -28.88 -6.63
C ASN A 64 16.92 -28.99 -7.65
N THR A 65 16.86 -28.28 -8.78
CA THR A 65 17.97 -28.16 -9.74
C THR A 65 18.07 -26.73 -10.29
N ALA A 66 19.21 -26.40 -10.89
CA ALA A 66 19.45 -25.08 -11.49
C ALA A 66 18.58 -24.88 -12.76
N GLU A 67 18.38 -25.94 -13.54
CA GLU A 67 17.59 -25.93 -14.77
C GLU A 67 16.12 -25.65 -14.46
N LEU A 68 15.57 -26.35 -13.46
CA LEU A 68 14.20 -26.11 -13.03
C LEU A 68 14.02 -24.69 -12.48
N ALA A 69 15.01 -24.20 -11.73
CA ALA A 69 14.99 -22.82 -11.23
C ALA A 69 14.98 -21.81 -12.39
N MET A 70 15.81 -22.02 -13.41
CA MET A 70 15.91 -21.13 -14.56
C MET A 70 14.60 -21.05 -15.34
N GLU A 71 14.00 -22.20 -15.67
CA GLU A 71 12.75 -22.26 -16.43
C GLU A 71 11.57 -21.66 -15.64
N ALA A 72 11.47 -21.99 -14.34
CA ALA A 72 10.44 -21.43 -13.48
C ALA A 72 10.59 -19.91 -13.29
N ALA A 73 11.82 -19.42 -13.12
CA ALA A 73 12.12 -17.99 -13.04
C ALA A 73 11.69 -17.26 -14.31
N ARG A 74 12.08 -17.77 -15.49
CA ARG A 74 11.70 -17.19 -16.79
C ARG A 74 10.18 -17.15 -16.97
N ALA A 75 9.48 -18.20 -16.54
CA ALA A 75 8.03 -18.26 -16.60
C ALA A 75 7.37 -17.21 -15.69
N ALA A 76 7.84 -17.07 -14.45
CA ALA A 76 7.34 -16.06 -13.52
C ALA A 76 7.61 -14.62 -14.03
N LEU A 77 8.81 -14.36 -14.55
CA LEU A 77 9.20 -13.08 -15.16
C LEU A 77 8.31 -12.76 -16.38
N SER A 78 8.06 -13.75 -17.23
CA SER A 78 7.14 -13.63 -18.38
C SER A 78 5.68 -13.44 -17.96
N GLY A 79 5.33 -13.83 -16.74
CA GLY A 79 4.04 -13.55 -16.12
C GLY A 79 3.91 -12.11 -15.60
N GLY A 80 5.00 -11.34 -15.57
CA GLY A 80 5.01 -9.95 -15.11
C GLY A 80 5.66 -9.75 -13.74
N ILE A 81 6.21 -10.80 -13.12
CA ILE A 81 7.00 -10.62 -11.89
C ILE A 81 8.21 -9.76 -12.20
N THR A 82 8.42 -8.73 -11.40
CA THR A 82 9.51 -7.77 -11.59
C THR A 82 10.57 -7.85 -10.50
N VAL A 83 10.30 -8.61 -9.42
CA VAL A 83 11.18 -8.84 -8.28
C VAL A 83 11.14 -10.31 -7.90
N LEU A 84 12.28 -10.98 -8.01
CA LEU A 84 12.42 -12.42 -7.81
C LEU A 84 13.52 -12.73 -6.79
N GLU A 85 13.17 -13.48 -5.77
CA GLU A 85 14.04 -14.11 -4.77
C GLU A 85 14.26 -15.59 -5.14
N ILE A 86 15.50 -16.02 -5.35
CA ILE A 86 15.81 -17.45 -5.48
C ILE A 86 16.46 -17.93 -4.19
N VAL A 87 15.87 -18.95 -3.56
CA VAL A 87 16.32 -19.42 -2.25
C VAL A 87 17.68 -20.10 -2.35
N ARG A 88 18.58 -19.76 -1.41
CA ARG A 88 19.96 -20.27 -1.33
C ARG A 88 20.07 -21.80 -1.38
N SER A 89 19.07 -22.53 -0.87
CA SER A 89 19.07 -24.00 -0.91
C SER A 89 18.93 -24.59 -2.31
N THR A 90 18.60 -23.80 -3.33
CA THR A 90 18.52 -24.27 -4.71
C THR A 90 19.93 -24.56 -5.25
N PRO A 91 20.19 -25.76 -5.77
CA PRO A 91 21.48 -26.06 -6.39
C PRO A 91 21.77 -25.13 -7.57
N GLY A 92 23.01 -24.65 -7.68
CA GLY A 92 23.43 -23.73 -8.75
C GLY A 92 22.81 -22.33 -8.70
N VAL A 93 22.32 -21.90 -7.53
CA VAL A 93 21.58 -20.62 -7.37
C VAL A 93 22.37 -19.38 -7.81
N PHE A 94 23.69 -19.35 -7.62
CA PHE A 94 24.51 -18.20 -8.04
C PHE A 94 24.70 -18.15 -9.56
N GLU A 95 24.78 -19.29 -10.22
CA GLU A 95 24.82 -19.41 -11.67
C GLU A 95 23.48 -18.99 -12.29
N VAL A 96 22.37 -19.43 -11.68
CA VAL A 96 21.02 -19.01 -12.07
C VAL A 96 20.87 -17.49 -11.91
N LEU A 97 21.28 -16.95 -10.76
CA LEU A 97 21.27 -15.50 -10.52
C LEU A 97 22.07 -14.77 -11.60
N LYS A 98 23.32 -15.16 -11.84
CA LYS A 98 24.21 -14.50 -12.79
C LYS A 98 23.64 -14.46 -14.21
N GLN A 99 22.91 -15.50 -14.62
CA GLN A 99 22.24 -15.52 -15.91
C GLN A 99 21.02 -14.60 -15.93
N LEU A 100 20.21 -14.60 -14.86
CA LEU A 100 18.99 -13.79 -14.80
C LEU A 100 19.25 -12.30 -14.65
N VAL A 101 20.30 -11.88 -13.93
CA VAL A 101 20.60 -10.45 -13.72
C VAL A 101 20.93 -9.69 -15.01
N ASN A 102 21.37 -10.40 -16.04
CA ASN A 102 21.63 -9.80 -17.35
C ASN A 102 20.33 -9.38 -18.04
N ASP A 103 19.25 -10.15 -17.83
CA ASP A 103 17.98 -9.98 -18.53
C ASP A 103 16.92 -9.29 -17.65
N TYR A 104 17.01 -9.42 -16.32
CA TYR A 104 16.02 -8.94 -15.34
C TYR A 104 16.62 -8.63 -13.96
N PRO A 105 16.17 -7.59 -13.24
CA PRO A 105 16.62 -7.35 -11.88
C PRO A 105 16.12 -8.47 -10.95
N THR A 106 17.07 -9.25 -10.46
CA THR A 106 16.86 -10.50 -9.72
C THR A 106 17.74 -10.53 -8.46
N THR A 107 17.40 -11.35 -7.47
CA THR A 107 18.24 -11.64 -6.31
C THR A 107 18.36 -13.14 -5.98
N VAL A 108 19.29 -13.45 -5.07
CA VAL A 108 19.31 -14.64 -4.22
C VAL A 108 18.84 -14.26 -2.81
N GLY A 109 17.90 -15.03 -2.25
CA GLY A 109 17.46 -14.92 -0.87
C GLY A 109 17.74 -16.15 -0.03
N THR A 110 17.45 -16.07 1.27
CA THR A 110 17.97 -16.96 2.33
C THR A 110 19.49 -16.88 2.48
N VAL A 111 20.01 -15.65 2.56
CA VAL A 111 21.40 -15.38 2.91
C VAL A 111 21.56 -15.47 4.43
N LEU A 112 22.30 -16.47 4.91
CA LEU A 112 22.49 -16.73 6.35
C LEU A 112 23.90 -16.43 6.85
N ASN A 113 24.81 -16.05 5.95
CA ASN A 113 26.20 -15.75 6.27
C ASN A 113 26.76 -14.76 5.23
N ILE A 114 27.87 -14.12 5.58
CA ILE A 114 28.54 -13.10 4.75
C ILE A 114 29.13 -13.66 3.45
N GLU A 115 29.53 -14.93 3.43
CA GLU A 115 30.13 -15.58 2.26
C GLU A 115 29.10 -15.73 1.13
N ASP A 116 27.90 -16.19 1.45
CA ASP A 116 26.78 -16.26 0.51
C ASP A 116 26.34 -14.86 0.07
N ALA A 117 26.37 -13.87 0.97
CA ALA A 117 26.07 -12.47 0.65
C ALA A 117 27.03 -11.92 -0.41
N ARG A 118 28.33 -12.09 -0.20
CA ARG A 118 29.38 -11.65 -1.14
C ARG A 118 29.26 -12.35 -2.49
N LYS A 119 28.97 -13.66 -2.51
CA LYS A 119 28.73 -14.41 -3.75
C LYS A 119 27.51 -13.90 -4.51
N ALA A 120 26.41 -13.61 -3.81
CA ALA A 120 25.21 -13.05 -4.43
C ALA A 120 25.49 -11.66 -5.03
N VAL A 121 26.13 -10.77 -4.28
CA VAL A 121 26.51 -9.43 -4.77
C VAL A 121 27.46 -9.54 -5.97
N GLY A 122 28.49 -10.38 -5.89
CA GLY A 122 29.42 -10.62 -7.00
C GLY A 122 28.77 -11.26 -8.24
N ALA A 123 27.66 -11.97 -8.07
CA ALA A 123 26.83 -12.48 -9.15
C ALA A 123 25.81 -11.44 -9.69
N GLY A 124 25.77 -10.23 -9.12
CA GLY A 124 24.95 -9.11 -9.59
C GLY A 124 23.64 -8.89 -8.83
N ALA A 125 23.44 -9.54 -7.68
CA ALA A 125 22.22 -9.39 -6.87
C ALA A 125 21.96 -7.92 -6.51
N LYS A 126 20.72 -7.46 -6.68
CA LYS A 126 20.31 -6.07 -6.37
C LYS A 126 19.76 -5.88 -4.96
N PHE A 127 19.30 -6.97 -4.35
CA PHE A 127 18.99 -7.02 -2.93
C PHE A 127 19.52 -8.33 -2.34
N LEU A 128 19.40 -8.53 -1.03
CA LEU A 128 19.65 -9.77 -0.30
C LEU A 128 18.52 -9.93 0.71
N MET A 129 18.08 -11.16 0.95
CA MET A 129 17.03 -11.42 1.92
C MET A 129 17.42 -12.56 2.85
N SER A 130 17.05 -12.45 4.12
CA SER A 130 17.31 -13.46 5.13
C SER A 130 16.06 -13.74 5.97
N PRO A 131 15.87 -14.95 6.53
CA PRO A 131 14.83 -15.19 7.52
C PRO A 131 15.15 -14.58 8.90
N ALA A 132 16.35 -14.07 9.13
CA ALA A 132 16.79 -13.46 10.38
C ALA A 132 17.64 -12.19 10.13
N ILE A 133 18.04 -11.51 11.20
CA ILE A 133 19.05 -10.45 11.16
C ILE A 133 20.44 -11.10 11.15
N VAL A 134 21.21 -10.87 10.07
CA VAL A 134 22.59 -11.35 9.95
C VAL A 134 23.52 -10.14 10.07
N LYS A 135 24.12 -9.97 11.26
CA LYS A 135 24.96 -8.80 11.59
C LYS A 135 26.10 -8.58 10.60
N ASP A 136 26.80 -9.66 10.23
CA ASP A 136 27.91 -9.55 9.28
C ASP A 136 27.49 -9.00 7.90
N VAL A 137 26.22 -9.17 7.51
CA VAL A 137 25.69 -8.61 6.25
C VAL A 137 25.35 -7.13 6.40
N ILE A 138 24.93 -6.71 7.60
CA ILE A 138 24.77 -5.29 7.95
C ILE A 138 26.14 -4.61 7.92
N ASP A 139 27.18 -5.24 8.45
CA ASP A 139 28.52 -4.65 8.49
C ASP A 139 29.25 -4.70 7.13
N MET A 140 28.60 -5.21 6.08
CA MET A 140 29.18 -5.33 4.74
C MET A 140 29.18 -3.98 4.01
N ASP A 141 30.33 -3.62 3.42
CA ASP A 141 30.50 -2.36 2.66
C ASP A 141 29.43 -2.14 1.58
N GLY A 142 29.06 -3.19 0.84
CA GLY A 142 28.02 -3.09 -0.19
C GLY A 142 26.64 -2.70 0.35
N PHE A 143 26.33 -3.07 1.60
CA PHE A 143 25.12 -2.60 2.27
C PHE A 143 25.31 -1.16 2.76
N GLN A 144 26.41 -0.87 3.46
CA GLN A 144 26.69 0.45 4.03
C GLN A 144 26.76 1.57 2.97
N ASN A 145 27.30 1.26 1.80
CA ASN A 145 27.41 2.19 0.67
C ASN A 145 26.15 2.21 -0.23
N GLY A 146 25.13 1.40 0.09
CA GLY A 146 23.87 1.35 -0.65
C GLY A 146 23.95 0.72 -2.04
N GLU A 147 24.97 -0.11 -2.30
CA GLU A 147 25.15 -0.90 -3.52
C GLU A 147 24.10 -2.02 -3.61
N VAL A 148 23.77 -2.65 -2.48
CA VAL A 148 22.79 -3.71 -2.39
C VAL A 148 21.78 -3.43 -1.27
N LEU A 149 20.49 -3.70 -1.51
CA LEU A 149 19.46 -3.61 -0.48
C LEU A 149 19.48 -4.88 0.37
N TYR A 150 19.72 -4.80 1.68
CA TYR A 150 19.53 -5.95 2.58
C TYR A 150 18.16 -5.90 3.27
N ILE A 151 17.43 -7.02 3.23
CA ILE A 151 16.12 -7.21 3.82
C ILE A 151 16.23 -8.29 4.92
N PRO A 152 16.56 -7.92 6.16
CA PRO A 152 16.65 -8.85 7.28
C PRO A 152 15.27 -9.36 7.69
N GLY A 153 15.22 -10.60 8.15
CA GLY A 153 14.01 -11.19 8.71
C GLY A 153 13.88 -10.90 10.21
N ALA A 154 12.66 -10.65 10.65
CA ALA A 154 12.31 -10.40 12.04
C ALA A 154 10.92 -10.99 12.36
N MET A 155 10.75 -11.42 13.60
CA MET A 155 9.49 -11.95 14.13
C MET A 155 8.86 -11.01 15.15
N THR A 156 9.63 -10.16 15.85
CA THR A 156 9.15 -9.36 16.99
C THR A 156 9.33 -7.84 16.80
N PRO A 157 8.58 -6.99 17.53
CA PRO A 157 8.79 -5.54 17.53
C PRO A 157 10.24 -5.12 17.78
N THR A 158 10.92 -5.76 18.74
CA THR A 158 12.31 -5.44 19.08
C THR A 158 13.27 -5.75 17.94
N GLU A 159 13.09 -6.89 17.27
CA GLU A 159 13.91 -7.26 16.11
C GLU A 159 13.66 -6.33 14.93
N ILE A 160 12.41 -5.95 14.68
CA ILE A 160 12.03 -5.00 13.63
C ILE A 160 12.69 -3.64 13.86
N LEU A 161 12.60 -3.11 15.09
CA LEU A 161 13.25 -1.86 15.45
C LEU A 161 14.78 -1.97 15.35
N SER A 162 15.36 -3.07 15.83
CA SER A 162 16.81 -3.30 15.76
C SER A 162 17.32 -3.35 14.31
N ALA A 163 16.57 -4.00 13.41
CA ALA A 163 16.90 -4.05 12.00
C ALA A 163 16.85 -2.66 11.35
N HIS A 164 15.79 -1.88 11.63
CA HIS A 164 15.66 -0.51 11.15
C HIS A 164 16.78 0.39 11.66
N ASP A 165 17.08 0.35 12.96
CA ASP A 165 18.13 1.16 13.58
C ASP A 165 19.53 0.78 13.08
N SER A 166 19.69 -0.44 12.58
CA SER A 166 20.90 -0.89 11.88
C SER A 166 20.97 -0.46 10.41
N GLY A 167 20.04 0.38 9.95
CA GLY A 167 19.99 0.95 8.60
C GLY A 167 19.18 0.15 7.58
N ALA A 168 18.46 -0.91 7.98
CA ALA A 168 17.62 -1.65 7.05
C ALA A 168 16.46 -0.78 6.55
N LYS A 169 16.38 -0.56 5.24
CA LYS A 169 15.33 0.27 4.62
C LYS A 169 13.96 -0.42 4.56
N ILE A 170 13.94 -1.75 4.65
CA ILE A 170 12.74 -2.59 4.70
C ILE A 170 13.05 -3.87 5.49
N VAL A 171 12.09 -4.31 6.29
CA VAL A 171 12.23 -5.50 7.16
C VAL A 171 11.26 -6.60 6.71
N LYS A 172 11.73 -7.85 6.64
CA LYS A 172 10.89 -9.01 6.37
C LYS A 172 10.25 -9.51 7.66
N VAL A 173 8.92 -9.46 7.74
CA VAL A 173 8.16 -10.09 8.82
C VAL A 173 7.97 -11.55 8.46
N TYR A 174 8.63 -12.43 9.21
CA TYR A 174 8.69 -13.86 8.90
C TYR A 174 8.75 -14.68 10.20
N PRO A 175 7.99 -15.79 10.29
CA PRO A 175 6.93 -16.25 9.38
C PRO A 175 5.56 -15.61 9.67
N VAL A 176 5.03 -14.74 8.79
CA VAL A 176 3.87 -13.88 9.13
C VAL A 176 2.57 -14.65 9.39
N SER A 177 2.28 -15.71 8.63
CA SER A 177 1.01 -16.45 8.71
C SER A 177 0.75 -17.03 10.10
N VAL A 178 1.79 -17.58 10.75
CA VAL A 178 1.69 -18.17 12.09
C VAL A 178 1.69 -17.14 13.21
N LEU A 179 2.04 -15.87 12.90
CA LEU A 179 2.06 -14.76 13.86
C LEU A 179 0.72 -14.00 13.90
N GLY A 180 -0.27 -14.44 13.11
CA GLY A 180 -1.55 -13.74 12.97
C GLY A 180 -1.68 -12.94 11.67
N GLY A 181 -0.84 -13.21 10.66
CA GLY A 181 -1.03 -12.73 9.29
C GLY A 181 -1.20 -11.22 9.17
N VAL A 182 -2.28 -10.81 8.51
CA VAL A 182 -2.62 -9.40 8.27
C VAL A 182 -2.77 -8.63 9.59
N GLN A 183 -3.40 -9.23 10.60
CA GLN A 183 -3.60 -8.58 11.90
C GLN A 183 -2.26 -8.29 12.58
N TYR A 184 -1.27 -9.16 12.40
CA TYR A 184 0.06 -8.96 12.94
C TYR A 184 0.78 -7.78 12.28
N ILE A 185 0.75 -7.70 10.94
CA ILE A 185 1.30 -6.55 10.20
C ILE A 185 0.63 -5.24 10.64
N SER A 186 -0.70 -5.22 10.69
CA SER A 186 -1.47 -4.05 11.14
C SER A 186 -1.08 -3.63 12.56
N ALA A 187 -0.92 -4.60 13.48
CA ALA A 187 -0.49 -4.33 14.85
C ALA A 187 0.92 -3.74 14.93
N LEU A 188 1.87 -4.22 14.11
CA LEU A 188 3.23 -3.69 14.04
C LEU A 188 3.30 -2.27 13.46
N LYS A 189 2.41 -1.95 12.51
CA LYS A 189 2.39 -0.62 11.88
C LYS A 189 1.88 0.48 12.82
N LYS A 190 1.17 0.15 13.91
CA LYS A 190 0.74 1.13 14.92
C LYS A 190 1.93 1.83 15.61
N PRO A 191 2.88 1.12 16.24
CA PRO A 191 4.08 1.75 16.80
C PRO A 191 5.12 2.12 15.72
N PHE A 192 5.13 1.45 14.55
CA PHE A 192 6.15 1.63 13.52
C PHE A 192 5.57 2.04 12.15
N PRO A 193 4.85 3.16 12.04
CA PRO A 193 4.21 3.55 10.78
C PRO A 193 5.24 3.88 9.68
N HIS A 194 6.44 4.31 10.05
CA HIS A 194 7.52 4.69 9.14
C HIS A 194 8.38 3.50 8.65
N ILE A 195 8.37 2.36 9.35
CA ILE A 195 9.17 1.20 8.96
C ILE A 195 8.46 0.47 7.81
N SER A 196 9.16 0.32 6.68
CA SER A 196 8.68 -0.50 5.56
C SER A 196 8.80 -1.97 5.93
N MET A 197 7.77 -2.75 5.62
CA MET A 197 7.71 -4.17 5.98
C MET A 197 7.29 -5.01 4.78
N VAL A 198 7.94 -6.15 4.57
CA VAL A 198 7.49 -7.18 3.65
C VAL A 198 6.93 -8.36 4.44
N ALA A 199 5.67 -8.71 4.18
CA ALA A 199 5.05 -9.88 4.80
C ALA A 199 5.49 -11.14 4.06
N SER A 200 5.90 -12.20 4.78
CA SER A 200 6.43 -13.40 4.14
C SER A 200 6.03 -14.70 4.84
N GLN A 201 5.82 -15.74 4.03
CA GLN A 201 5.44 -17.11 4.38
C GLN A 201 3.94 -17.29 4.64
N GLY A 202 3.33 -18.23 3.90
CA GLY A 202 1.91 -18.59 4.04
C GLY A 202 0.92 -17.61 3.40
N ILE A 203 1.36 -16.79 2.45
CA ILE A 203 0.52 -15.80 1.75
C ILE A 203 0.02 -16.41 0.44
N THR A 204 -1.29 -16.24 0.18
CA THR A 204 -1.96 -16.63 -1.06
C THR A 204 -2.11 -15.43 -1.99
N ILE A 205 -2.38 -15.65 -3.29
CA ILE A 205 -2.60 -14.53 -4.21
C ILE A 205 -3.81 -13.68 -3.79
N ASP A 206 -4.89 -14.31 -3.33
CA ASP A 206 -6.12 -13.59 -2.96
C ASP A 206 -5.96 -12.70 -1.71
N SER A 207 -4.98 -12.99 -0.85
CA SER A 207 -4.71 -12.21 0.36
C SER A 207 -3.74 -11.05 0.13
N VAL A 208 -3.11 -10.93 -1.05
CA VAL A 208 -2.14 -9.89 -1.38
C VAL A 208 -2.69 -8.49 -1.06
N GLY A 209 -3.92 -8.22 -1.50
CA GLY A 209 -4.54 -6.91 -1.30
C GLY A 209 -4.77 -6.56 0.17
N GLU A 210 -5.17 -7.55 0.97
CA GLU A 210 -5.44 -7.37 2.39
C GLU A 210 -4.15 -7.00 3.16
N TYR A 211 -3.03 -7.68 2.86
CA TYR A 211 -1.73 -7.37 3.47
C TYR A 211 -1.26 -5.96 3.12
N ILE A 212 -1.35 -5.57 1.83
CA ILE A 212 -0.90 -4.25 1.37
C ILE A 212 -1.77 -3.14 1.99
N ALA A 213 -3.09 -3.31 1.98
CA ALA A 213 -4.03 -2.36 2.59
C ALA A 213 -3.80 -2.16 4.10
N ASN A 214 -3.27 -3.17 4.78
CA ASN A 214 -2.94 -3.13 6.21
C ASN A 214 -1.49 -2.74 6.51
N GLY A 215 -0.78 -2.19 5.52
CA GLY A 215 0.50 -1.52 5.71
C GLY A 215 1.74 -2.34 5.37
N ALA A 216 1.58 -3.54 4.79
CA ALA A 216 2.70 -4.22 4.14
C ALA A 216 3.11 -3.43 2.89
N SER A 217 4.41 -3.15 2.76
CA SER A 217 4.98 -2.53 1.56
C SER A 217 5.00 -3.49 0.36
N SER A 218 5.07 -4.79 0.64
CA SER A 218 4.96 -5.88 -0.33
C SER A 218 4.69 -7.20 0.39
N VAL A 219 4.37 -8.24 -0.38
CA VAL A 219 4.25 -9.62 0.10
C VAL A 219 5.20 -10.55 -0.64
N VAL A 220 5.64 -11.62 0.04
CA VAL A 220 6.41 -12.71 -0.59
C VAL A 220 5.47 -13.86 -0.96
N LEU A 221 5.44 -14.21 -2.25
CA LEU A 221 4.68 -15.35 -2.77
C LEU A 221 5.63 -16.47 -3.22
N SER A 222 5.55 -17.63 -2.56
CA SER A 222 6.31 -18.84 -2.91
C SER A 222 5.39 -19.81 -3.65
N ASP A 223 4.83 -20.79 -2.93
CA ASP A 223 4.02 -21.89 -3.49
C ASP A 223 2.77 -21.39 -4.23
N ALA A 224 2.32 -20.16 -3.94
CA ALA A 224 1.22 -19.52 -4.64
C ALA A 224 1.54 -19.16 -6.11
N ILE A 225 2.82 -18.96 -6.46
CA ILE A 225 3.30 -18.77 -7.83
C ILE A 225 3.97 -20.05 -8.32
N PHE A 226 4.88 -20.60 -7.52
CA PHE A 226 5.65 -21.80 -7.80
C PHE A 226 4.93 -23.05 -7.31
N ASP A 227 3.71 -23.28 -7.85
CA ASP A 227 2.88 -24.41 -7.48
C ASP A 227 3.65 -25.73 -7.57
N LYS A 228 3.58 -26.55 -6.51
CA LYS A 228 4.40 -27.76 -6.39
C LYS A 228 4.11 -28.78 -7.48
N GLN A 229 2.85 -28.92 -7.87
CA GLN A 229 2.45 -29.87 -8.90
C GLN A 229 2.92 -29.39 -10.28
N ALA A 230 2.72 -28.11 -10.59
CA ALA A 230 3.20 -27.50 -11.82
C ALA A 230 4.73 -27.60 -11.95
N MET A 231 5.47 -27.33 -10.87
CA MET A 231 6.93 -27.48 -10.82
C MET A 231 7.34 -28.94 -11.06
N ALA A 232 6.69 -29.91 -10.41
CA ALA A 232 7.00 -31.33 -10.59
C ALA A 232 6.70 -31.84 -12.01
N GLN A 233 5.74 -31.22 -12.70
CA GLN A 233 5.34 -31.57 -14.06
C GLN A 233 6.01 -30.70 -15.14
N ASN A 234 6.94 -29.81 -14.77
CA ASN A 234 7.52 -28.79 -15.66
C ASN A 234 6.45 -27.97 -16.42
N ASN A 235 5.28 -27.75 -15.81
CA ASN A 235 4.19 -27.00 -16.39
C ASN A 235 4.37 -25.49 -16.15
N PHE A 236 5.35 -24.91 -16.83
CA PHE A 236 5.72 -23.50 -16.69
C PHE A 236 4.64 -22.52 -17.17
N ASN A 237 3.67 -22.98 -17.99
CA ASN A 237 2.53 -22.15 -18.36
C ASN A 237 1.64 -21.82 -17.16
N VAL A 238 1.46 -22.77 -16.23
CA VAL A 238 0.72 -22.52 -14.97
C VAL A 238 1.47 -21.51 -14.11
N ILE A 239 2.79 -21.64 -13.98
CA ILE A 239 3.63 -20.68 -13.23
C ILE A 239 3.47 -19.26 -13.79
N ARG A 240 3.53 -19.11 -15.11
CA ARG A 240 3.32 -17.83 -15.80
C ARG A 240 1.92 -17.26 -15.53
N GLN A 241 0.87 -18.08 -15.56
CA GLN A 241 -0.50 -17.65 -15.30
C GLN A 241 -0.70 -17.22 -13.84
N LEU A 242 -0.16 -17.97 -12.87
CA LEU A 242 -0.21 -17.62 -11.45
C LEU A 242 0.55 -16.32 -11.16
N ALA A 243 1.75 -16.18 -11.74
CA ALA A 243 2.52 -14.95 -11.69
C ALA A 243 1.73 -13.75 -12.24
N HIS A 244 1.08 -13.92 -13.39
CA HIS A 244 0.25 -12.88 -13.99
C HIS A 244 -0.92 -12.49 -13.10
N PHE A 245 -1.67 -13.47 -12.60
CA PHE A 245 -2.79 -13.21 -11.70
C PHE A 245 -2.34 -12.48 -10.42
N ALA A 246 -1.21 -12.88 -9.84
CA ALA A 246 -0.63 -12.20 -8.69
C ALA A 246 -0.31 -10.73 -8.98
N THR A 247 0.34 -10.44 -10.11
CA THR A 247 0.69 -9.06 -10.48
C THR A 247 -0.53 -8.17 -10.69
N LEU A 248 -1.62 -8.72 -11.24
CA LEU A 248 -2.88 -7.99 -11.39
C LEU A 248 -3.50 -7.64 -10.03
N GLN A 249 -3.53 -8.59 -9.10
CA GLN A 249 -4.06 -8.36 -7.74
C GLN A 249 -3.28 -7.25 -7.01
N ALA A 250 -1.94 -7.29 -7.05
CA ALA A 250 -1.13 -6.24 -6.44
C ALA A 250 -1.34 -4.88 -7.10
N SER A 251 -1.39 -4.83 -8.44
CA SER A 251 -1.54 -3.57 -9.18
C SER A 251 -2.87 -2.87 -8.86
N GLN A 252 -3.98 -3.62 -8.82
CA GLN A 252 -5.30 -3.08 -8.49
C GLN A 252 -5.32 -2.40 -7.12
N VAL A 253 -4.70 -3.02 -6.11
CA VAL A 253 -4.70 -2.50 -4.74
C VAL A 253 -3.78 -1.29 -4.61
N LEU A 254 -2.62 -1.30 -5.27
CA LEU A 254 -1.68 -0.18 -5.28
C LEU A 254 -2.23 1.03 -6.03
N GLU A 255 -2.96 0.82 -7.13
CA GLU A 255 -3.65 1.89 -7.86
C GLU A 255 -4.78 2.51 -7.02
N CYS A 256 -5.62 1.68 -6.41
CA CYS A 256 -6.70 2.13 -5.53
C CYS A 256 -6.14 2.96 -4.35
N SER A 257 -5.06 2.48 -3.73
CA SER A 257 -4.37 3.20 -2.65
C SER A 257 -3.82 4.55 -3.12
N ARG A 258 -3.20 4.60 -4.31
CA ARG A 258 -2.66 5.86 -4.88
C ARG A 258 -3.74 6.86 -5.24
N GLN A 259 -4.84 6.41 -5.82
CA GLN A 259 -5.98 7.28 -6.14
C GLN A 259 -6.57 7.87 -4.87
N PHE A 260 -6.73 7.07 -3.82
CA PHE A 260 -7.24 7.54 -2.53
C PHE A 260 -6.35 8.63 -1.91
N PHE A 261 -5.03 8.44 -1.91
CA PHE A 261 -4.09 9.48 -1.45
C PHE A 261 -4.01 10.71 -2.38
N GLY A 262 -4.20 10.52 -3.70
CA GLY A 262 -4.26 11.61 -4.67
C GLY A 262 -5.47 12.52 -4.42
N PHE A 263 -6.65 11.93 -4.22
CA PHE A 263 -7.87 12.67 -3.86
C PHE A 263 -7.72 13.40 -2.51
N ALA A 264 -7.13 12.76 -1.50
CA ALA A 264 -6.89 13.41 -0.21
C ALA A 264 -5.88 14.57 -0.26
N ALA A 265 -4.97 14.57 -1.23
CA ALA A 265 -3.95 15.61 -1.40
C ALA A 265 -4.38 16.78 -2.29
N GLU A 266 -5.39 16.60 -3.16
CA GLU A 266 -5.87 17.64 -4.09
C GLU A 266 -7.07 18.41 -3.57
N PHE A 267 -7.87 17.84 -2.67
CA PHE A 267 -8.99 18.56 -2.09
C PHE A 267 -8.56 19.31 -0.83
N SER A 268 -8.64 20.64 -0.88
CA SER A 268 -8.71 21.39 0.36
C SER A 268 -9.91 20.88 1.15
N PHE A 269 -9.77 20.68 2.47
CA PHE A 269 -10.82 20.13 3.35
C PHE A 269 -12.19 20.84 3.17
N LEU A 270 -12.16 22.10 2.70
CA LEU A 270 -13.34 22.91 2.35
C LEU A 270 -14.05 22.46 1.06
N GLU A 271 -13.34 22.05 0.02
CA GLU A 271 -13.94 21.60 -1.24
C GLU A 271 -14.59 20.22 -1.11
N PHE A 272 -14.05 19.35 -0.25
CA PHE A 272 -14.67 18.07 0.08
C PHE A 272 -15.99 18.25 0.84
N ILE A 273 -16.05 19.21 1.77
CA ILE A 273 -17.30 19.61 2.44
C ILE A 273 -18.29 20.24 1.46
N LEU A 274 -17.82 21.02 0.48
CA LEU A 274 -18.68 21.60 -0.56
C LEU A 274 -19.29 20.51 -1.47
N LEU A 275 -18.52 19.50 -1.86
CA LEU A 275 -18.99 18.36 -2.64
C LEU A 275 -20.06 17.55 -1.89
N LEU A 276 -19.89 17.33 -0.59
CA LEU A 276 -20.89 16.68 0.25
C LEU A 276 -22.14 17.57 0.47
N SER A 277 -21.96 18.89 0.54
CA SER A 277 -23.07 19.86 0.61
C SER A 277 -23.90 19.90 -0.68
N VAL A 278 -23.25 19.82 -1.85
CA VAL A 278 -23.91 19.76 -3.16
C VAL A 278 -24.65 18.43 -3.36
N ALA A 279 -24.07 17.31 -2.92
CA ALA A 279 -24.75 16.01 -2.93
C ALA A 279 -26.01 15.99 -2.03
N SER A 280 -25.99 16.73 -0.91
CA SER A 280 -27.14 16.88 0.00
C SER A 280 -28.29 17.71 -0.59
N TYR A 281 -28.03 18.51 -1.65
CA TYR A 281 -29.02 19.35 -2.30
C TYR A 281 -29.75 18.66 -3.46
N GLN A 282 -29.23 17.54 -3.98
CA GLN A 282 -29.83 16.81 -5.10
C GLN A 282 -30.71 15.62 -4.72
N ILE A 283 -30.89 15.34 -3.41
CA ILE A 283 -31.81 14.30 -2.93
C ILE A 283 -33.21 14.93 -2.72
N PRO A 284 -34.20 14.69 -3.61
CA PRO A 284 -35.48 15.42 -3.57
C PRO A 284 -36.50 14.83 -2.58
N PHE A 285 -36.12 13.86 -1.76
CA PHE A 285 -37.04 13.11 -0.89
C PHE A 285 -36.50 13.02 0.54
N MET A 286 -36.57 14.12 1.30
CA MET A 286 -36.43 14.06 2.76
C MET A 286 -37.05 15.30 3.41
N HIS A 287 -37.79 15.11 4.51
CA HIS A 287 -38.46 16.19 5.24
C HIS A 287 -37.46 17.10 5.97
N ILE A 288 -37.82 18.37 6.12
CA ILE A 288 -36.96 19.46 6.64
C ILE A 288 -36.41 19.18 8.05
N GLU A 289 -37.12 18.42 8.89
CA GLU A 289 -36.66 18.06 10.24
C GLU A 289 -35.50 17.06 10.24
N GLU A 290 -35.40 16.14 9.28
CA GLU A 290 -34.29 15.17 9.18
C GLU A 290 -32.99 15.83 8.70
N LYS A 291 -33.08 16.91 7.90
CA LYS A 291 -31.93 17.72 7.49
C LYS A 291 -31.30 18.50 8.66
N LEU A 292 -32.12 18.92 9.63
CA LEU A 292 -31.66 19.64 10.82
C LEU A 292 -30.93 18.72 11.81
N TRP A 293 -31.33 17.45 11.94
CA TRP A 293 -30.64 16.47 12.78
C TRP A 293 -29.28 16.05 12.22
N LEU A 294 -29.21 15.77 10.91
CA LEU A 294 -27.95 15.44 10.25
C LEU A 294 -26.91 16.56 10.33
N SER A 295 -27.34 17.83 10.29
CA SER A 295 -26.42 18.97 10.41
C SER A 295 -25.91 19.21 11.83
N ALA A 296 -26.73 18.94 12.86
CA ALA A 296 -26.32 19.09 14.26
C ALA A 296 -25.28 18.04 14.70
N ASP A 297 -25.45 16.77 14.28
CA ASP A 297 -24.48 15.71 14.56
C ASP A 297 -23.18 15.88 13.76
N TYR A 298 -23.25 16.45 12.55
CA TYR A 298 -22.07 16.75 11.73
C TYR A 298 -21.21 17.89 12.30
N ILE A 299 -21.85 18.93 12.85
CA ILE A 299 -21.15 20.04 13.52
C ILE A 299 -20.42 19.49 14.75
N TYR A 300 -21.04 18.59 15.51
CA TYR A 300 -20.44 17.97 16.70
C TYR A 300 -19.24 17.05 16.36
N LEU A 301 -19.34 16.28 15.26
CA LEU A 301 -18.23 15.46 14.75
C LEU A 301 -17.08 16.32 14.20
N SER A 302 -17.38 17.46 13.57
CA SER A 302 -16.37 18.39 13.06
C SER A 302 -15.59 19.10 14.19
N GLU A 303 -16.23 19.44 15.30
CA GLU A 303 -15.56 20.00 16.48
C GLU A 303 -14.67 18.97 17.19
N LEU A 304 -15.06 17.69 17.20
CA LEU A 304 -14.27 16.58 17.77
C LEU A 304 -12.98 16.28 16.98
N VAL A 305 -13.02 16.45 15.65
CA VAL A 305 -11.85 16.26 14.77
C VAL A 305 -10.94 17.49 14.77
N LEU A 306 -11.49 18.70 14.88
CA LEU A 306 -10.70 19.92 15.05
C LEU A 306 -9.91 19.91 16.38
N TYR A 307 -10.49 19.40 17.46
CA TYR A 307 -9.82 19.31 18.78
C TYR A 307 -8.71 18.24 18.85
N SER A 308 -8.73 17.21 18.01
CA SER A 308 -7.67 16.18 17.96
C SER A 308 -6.47 16.59 17.10
N SER A 309 -6.66 17.57 16.20
CA SER A 309 -5.62 18.10 15.31
C SER A 309 -4.72 19.17 15.93
N GLN A 310 -5.12 19.76 17.07
CA GLN A 310 -4.29 20.67 17.86
C GLN A 310 -3.82 19.95 19.13
N GLY A 311 -2.56 19.51 19.13
CA GLY A 311 -2.04 18.57 20.12
C GLY A 311 -2.02 19.06 21.57
N SER A 312 -2.61 18.26 22.46
CA SER A 312 -2.00 17.77 23.70
C SER A 312 -2.84 16.60 24.26
N ALA A 313 -2.47 15.36 23.91
CA ALA A 313 -3.13 14.17 24.41
C ALA A 313 -2.63 13.83 25.83
N SER A 314 -3.15 14.54 26.84
CA SER A 314 -2.95 14.17 28.24
C SER A 314 -4.13 14.57 29.13
N SER A 315 -5.34 14.12 28.79
CA SER A 315 -6.43 13.80 29.74
C SER A 315 -7.76 13.65 29.00
N LEU A 316 -8.26 12.42 28.80
CA LEU A 316 -9.70 12.22 28.62
C LEU A 316 -10.15 10.90 29.25
N HIS A 317 -11.10 11.01 30.18
CA HIS A 317 -11.68 9.94 31.00
C HIS A 317 -12.62 8.99 30.20
N PRO A 318 -12.98 7.81 30.75
CA PRO A 318 -13.60 6.71 30.02
C PRO A 318 -15.12 6.74 29.71
N PRO A 319 -15.98 7.72 30.06
CA PRO A 319 -17.42 7.57 29.80
C PRO A 319 -17.84 7.94 28.36
N ARG A 320 -16.97 8.52 27.52
CA ARG A 320 -17.35 9.02 26.18
C ARG A 320 -17.30 7.98 25.04
N CYS A 321 -16.62 6.85 25.21
CA CYS A 321 -16.66 5.75 24.21
C CYS A 321 -18.02 5.02 24.15
N LYS A 322 -18.85 5.10 25.20
CA LYS A 322 -20.17 4.46 25.20
C LYS A 322 -21.17 5.16 24.29
N LEU A 323 -21.08 6.48 24.14
CA LEU A 323 -22.02 7.26 23.33
C LEU A 323 -21.82 7.01 21.83
N VAL A 324 -20.56 6.95 21.38
CA VAL A 324 -20.19 6.62 19.99
C VAL A 324 -20.64 5.21 19.61
N HIS A 325 -20.51 4.26 20.54
CA HIS A 325 -20.91 2.87 20.31
C HIS A 325 -22.43 2.66 20.32
N MET A 326 -23.20 3.52 21.03
CA MET A 326 -24.66 3.53 20.98
C MET A 326 -25.17 4.15 19.69
N ALA A 327 -24.62 5.29 19.27
CA ALA A 327 -24.97 5.94 18.01
C ALA A 327 -24.70 5.03 16.80
N ALA A 328 -23.57 4.30 16.79
CA ALA A 328 -23.25 3.34 15.72
C ALA A 328 -24.25 2.16 15.64
N LYS A 329 -24.78 1.70 16.79
CA LYS A 329 -25.78 0.61 16.84
C LYS A 329 -27.16 1.07 16.37
N ASP A 330 -27.54 2.30 16.67
CA ASP A 330 -28.81 2.86 16.21
C ASP A 330 -28.77 3.20 14.71
N LEU A 331 -27.62 3.64 14.20
CA LEU A 331 -27.38 3.82 12.76
C LEU A 331 -27.42 2.49 11.99
N GLN A 332 -26.78 1.43 12.52
CA GLN A 332 -26.86 0.08 11.94
C GLN A 332 -28.28 -0.48 11.91
N ARG A 333 -29.11 -0.19 12.92
CA ARG A 333 -30.52 -0.60 12.94
C ARG A 333 -31.36 0.14 11.91
N SER A 334 -31.07 1.42 11.67
CA SER A 334 -31.79 2.25 10.70
C SER A 334 -31.48 1.82 9.26
N VAL A 335 -30.21 1.53 8.94
CA VAL A 335 -29.77 1.06 7.61
C VAL A 335 -30.34 -0.31 7.26
N LYS A 336 -30.49 -1.22 8.22
CA LYS A 336 -31.04 -2.56 7.99
C LYS A 336 -32.51 -2.56 7.52
N ASN A 337 -33.23 -1.45 7.72
CA ASN A 337 -34.62 -1.29 7.33
C ASN A 337 -34.84 -0.50 6.04
N GLN A 338 -33.81 0.11 5.44
CA GLN A 338 -33.91 0.83 4.18
C GLN A 338 -32.98 0.21 3.13
N LYS A 339 -33.57 -0.45 2.13
CA LYS A 339 -32.87 -0.96 0.95
C LYS A 339 -32.47 0.21 0.04
N SER A 340 -31.29 0.79 0.24
CA SER A 340 -30.60 1.57 -0.79
C SER A 340 -29.08 1.39 -0.69
N TYR A 341 -28.46 1.00 -1.80
CA TYR A 341 -27.03 0.70 -1.92
C TYR A 341 -26.13 1.92 -1.68
N GLU A 342 -26.65 3.14 -1.83
CA GLU A 342 -25.86 4.37 -1.64
C GLU A 342 -25.60 4.69 -0.16
N THR A 343 -26.52 4.34 0.74
CA THR A 343 -26.36 4.57 2.18
C THR A 343 -25.33 3.62 2.79
N GLU A 344 -25.22 2.39 2.28
CA GLU A 344 -24.19 1.44 2.74
C GLU A 344 -22.78 1.91 2.36
N LEU A 345 -22.61 2.55 1.20
CA LEU A 345 -21.31 3.05 0.74
C LEU A 345 -20.81 4.22 1.61
N ILE A 346 -21.71 5.12 2.00
CA ILE A 346 -21.39 6.27 2.87
C ILE A 346 -21.08 5.80 4.30
N VAL A 347 -21.86 4.84 4.84
CA VAL A 347 -21.59 4.26 6.17
C VAL A 347 -20.28 3.47 6.16
N PHE A 348 -19.97 2.78 5.07
CA PHE A 348 -18.68 2.07 4.91
C PHE A 348 -17.49 3.04 4.86
N LEU A 349 -17.64 4.19 4.20
CA LEU A 349 -16.62 5.24 4.14
C LEU A 349 -16.43 5.95 5.49
N ILE A 350 -17.51 6.17 6.24
CA ILE A 350 -17.45 6.80 7.58
C ILE A 350 -16.88 5.83 8.63
N MET A 351 -17.10 4.52 8.51
CA MET A 351 -16.56 3.52 9.44
C MET A 351 -15.07 3.22 9.25
N LEU A 352 -14.47 3.67 8.14
CA LEU A 352 -13.06 3.45 7.80
C LEU A 352 -12.13 4.63 8.16
N TYR A 353 -12.71 5.77 8.57
CA TYR A 353 -12.00 6.92 9.14
C TYR A 353 -12.19 6.96 10.66
#